data_AF-A0A516HD46-F1
#
_entry.id   AF-A0A516HD46-F1
#
_cell.length_a   1.000
_cell.length_b   1.000
_cell.length_c   1.000
_cell.angle_alpha   90.00
_cell.angle_beta   90.00
_cell.angle_gamma   90.00
#
_symmetry.space_group_name_H-M   'P 1'
#
loop_
_entity.id
_entity.type
_entity.pdbx_description
1 polymer ?
#
loop_
_entity_poly.entity_id
_entity_poly.type
_entity_poly.pdbx_seq_one_letter_code
_entity_poly.pdbx_strand_id
1 'polypeptide(L)'
;MPLVVDSAGNPVRHQEYQLSYAFEGDIKLLGVDNGASDNVQRHQSDTLQTSQGRALAIVQSNLNAGDVKVMVSGDGLTPIEQTITIQ
;
A
#
# COMPACT_ATOMS: atom_id res chain seq x y z
N MET A 1 -5.36 -7.13 -4.23
CA MET A 1 -5.07 -5.70 -4.50
C MET A 1 -5.95 -4.88 -3.58
N PRO A 2 -5.39 -4.09 -2.66
CA PRO A 2 -6.19 -3.27 -1.76
C PRO A 2 -6.94 -2.20 -2.57
N LEU A 3 -8.21 -1.99 -2.21
CA LEU A 3 -9.12 -1.07 -2.86
C LEU A 3 -9.67 -0.13 -1.79
N VAL A 4 -9.71 1.17 -2.08
CA VAL A 4 -10.41 2.11 -1.20
C VAL A 4 -11.92 1.86 -1.35
N VAL A 5 -12.59 1.62 -0.22
CA VAL A 5 -14.02 1.34 -0.16
C VAL A 5 -14.73 2.33 0.76
N ASP A 6 -16.00 2.60 0.48
CA ASP A 6 -16.87 3.35 1.38
C ASP A 6 -17.31 2.49 2.59
N SER A 7 -18.10 3.08 3.49
CA SER A 7 -18.63 2.40 4.67
C SER A 7 -19.56 1.22 4.37
N ALA A 8 -20.09 1.13 3.14
CA ALA A 8 -20.89 0.02 2.65
C ALA A 8 -20.04 -1.03 1.88
N GLY A 9 -18.73 -0.82 1.77
CA GLY A 9 -17.81 -1.72 1.07
C GLY A 9 -17.76 -1.49 -0.45
N ASN A 10 -18.35 -0.41 -0.97
CA ASN A 10 -18.32 -0.13 -2.41
C ASN A 10 -16.99 0.50 -2.83
N PRO A 11 -16.40 0.09 -3.96
CA PRO A 11 -15.19 0.69 -4.52
C PRO A 11 -15.35 2.20 -4.78
N VAL A 12 -14.48 3.03 -4.21
CA VAL A 12 -14.38 4.45 -4.54
C VAL A 12 -13.41 4.61 -5.71
N ARG A 13 -13.91 4.99 -6.90
CA ARG A 13 -13.10 5.11 -8.13
C ARG A 13 -13.01 6.52 -8.70
N HIS A 14 -13.77 7.46 -8.14
CA HIS A 14 -13.89 8.83 -8.63
C HIS A 14 -13.04 9.82 -7.84
N GLN A 15 -12.43 9.36 -6.74
CA GLN A 15 -11.59 10.15 -5.86
C GLN A 15 -10.30 9.36 -5.60
N GLU A 16 -9.18 10.07 -5.65
CA GLU A 16 -7.88 9.50 -5.31
C GLU A 16 -7.43 9.96 -3.92
N TYR A 17 -6.70 9.08 -3.25
CA TYR A 17 -6.21 9.29 -1.89
C TYR A 17 -4.70 9.15 -1.87
N GLN A 18 -4.05 9.96 -1.04
CA GLN A 18 -2.65 9.77 -0.69
C GLN A 18 -2.57 8.67 0.36
N LEU A 19 -1.93 7.55 0.02
CA LEU A 19 -1.64 6.48 0.95
C LEU A 19 -0.19 6.58 1.44
N SER A 20 0.03 6.19 2.68
CA SER A 20 1.33 6.00 3.32
C SER A 20 1.47 4.55 3.75
N TYR A 21 2.65 3.97 3.52
CA TYR A 21 2.99 2.61 3.88
C TYR A 21 4.08 2.59 4.94
N ALA A 22 3.83 1.85 6.02
CA ALA A 22 4.85 1.54 7.02
C ALA A 22 5.02 0.03 7.12
N PHE A 23 6.27 -0.40 7.28
CA PHE A 23 6.64 -1.80 7.32
C PHE A 23 7.48 -2.06 8.58
N GLU A 24 7.10 -3.05 9.37
CA GLU A 24 7.86 -3.51 10.53
C GLU A 24 8.25 -4.98 10.32
N GLY A 25 9.53 -5.31 10.46
CA GLY A 25 10.06 -6.66 10.22
C GLY A 25 11.13 -6.67 9.14
N ASP A 26 11.66 -7.86 8.85
CA ASP A 26 12.82 -8.03 7.96
C ASP A 26 12.42 -8.08 6.47
N ILE A 27 12.01 -6.93 5.95
CA ILE A 27 11.62 -6.77 4.54
C ILE A 27 12.21 -5.54 3.88
N LYS A 28 12.21 -5.57 2.56
CA LYS A 28 12.58 -4.44 1.71
C LYS A 28 11.43 -4.07 0.78
N LEU A 29 11.05 -2.78 0.78
CA LEU A 29 10.16 -2.24 -0.24
C LEU A 29 10.91 -2.18 -1.58
N LEU A 30 10.39 -2.89 -2.59
CA LEU A 30 10.94 -2.87 -3.95
C LEU A 30 10.38 -1.70 -4.76
N GLY A 31 9.12 -1.36 -4.53
CA GLY A 31 8.50 -0.18 -5.12
C GLY A 31 7.00 -0.12 -4.89
N VAL A 32 6.45 1.04 -5.24
CA VAL A 32 5.01 1.32 -5.25
C VAL A 32 4.54 1.67 -6.66
N ASP A 33 3.32 1.26 -7.01
CA ASP A 33 2.70 1.51 -8.31
C ASP A 33 1.18 1.67 -8.15
N ASN A 34 0.57 2.47 -9.02
CA ASN A 34 -0.88 2.59 -9.15
C ASN A 34 -1.38 2.32 -10.58
N GLY A 35 -0.48 2.00 -11.52
CA GLY A 35 -0.82 1.68 -12.91
C GLY A 35 -1.26 2.87 -13.77
N ALA A 36 -1.11 4.11 -13.29
CA ALA A 36 -1.42 5.31 -14.06
C ALA A 36 -0.26 5.70 -14.98
N SER A 37 -0.54 5.91 -16.27
CA SER A 37 0.46 6.17 -17.32
C SER A 37 1.16 7.53 -17.19
N ASP A 38 0.57 8.46 -16.45
CA ASP A 38 1.03 9.83 -16.22
C ASP A 38 1.72 10.00 -14.86
N ASN A 39 1.94 8.91 -14.12
CA ASN A 39 2.46 8.99 -12.78
C ASN A 39 3.99 9.09 -12.75
N VAL A 40 4.49 10.31 -12.58
CA VAL A 40 5.93 10.64 -12.50
C VAL A 40 6.47 10.57 -11.05
N GLN A 41 5.72 9.98 -10.12
CA GLN A 41 6.15 9.86 -8.72
C GLN A 41 7.36 8.93 -8.59
N ARG A 42 8.23 9.18 -7.59
CA ARG A 42 9.36 8.29 -7.31
C ARG A 42 8.85 6.93 -6.82
N HIS A 43 9.28 5.85 -7.47
CA HIS A 43 8.96 4.47 -7.08
C HIS A 43 9.49 4.08 -5.68
N GLN A 44 10.44 4.85 -5.12
CA GLN A 44 10.93 4.71 -3.75
C GLN A 44 10.42 5.84 -2.87
N SER A 45 9.10 5.94 -2.75
CA SER A 45 8.44 6.75 -1.74
C SER A 45 7.59 5.81 -0.88
N ASP A 46 7.57 6.05 0.42
CA ASP A 46 6.63 5.46 1.38
C ASP A 46 5.19 5.95 1.17
N THR A 47 4.97 6.81 0.17
CA THR A 47 3.68 7.42 -0.15
C THR A 47 3.29 7.19 -1.61
N LEU A 48 2.04 6.78 -1.85
CA LEU A 48 1.47 6.52 -3.19
C LEU A 48 0.11 7.19 -3.31
N GLN A 49 -0.10 8.00 -4.36
CA GLN A 49 -1.44 8.42 -4.71
C GLN A 49 -2.17 7.27 -5.41
N THR A 50 -3.40 6.97 -5.03
CA THR A 50 -4.19 5.93 -5.71
C THR A 50 -4.49 6.33 -7.15
N SER A 51 -4.81 5.33 -7.99
CA SER A 51 -5.46 5.55 -9.28
C SER A 51 -6.68 4.64 -9.40
N GLN A 52 -7.83 5.24 -9.69
CA GLN A 52 -9.15 4.60 -9.62
C GLN A 52 -9.38 3.89 -8.28
N GLY A 53 -8.90 4.51 -7.19
CA GLY A 53 -8.98 3.96 -5.83
C GLY A 53 -8.12 2.72 -5.57
N ARG A 54 -7.13 2.45 -6.43
CA ARG A 54 -6.22 1.30 -6.31
C ARG A 54 -4.78 1.74 -6.15
N ALA A 55 -4.02 0.92 -5.44
CA ALA A 55 -2.61 1.09 -5.19
C ALA A 55 -1.95 -0.29 -4.96
N LEU A 56 -0.67 -0.40 -5.29
CA LEU A 56 0.14 -1.61 -5.16
C LEU A 56 1.48 -1.26 -4.50
N ALA A 57 1.83 -2.02 -3.46
CA ALA A 57 3.17 -2.03 -2.90
C ALA A 57 3.77 -3.43 -3.12
N ILE A 58 5.01 -3.48 -3.60
CA ILE A 58 5.75 -4.73 -3.82
C ILE A 58 6.86 -4.78 -2.79
N VAL A 59 6.84 -5.80 -1.94
CA VAL A 59 7.85 -6.04 -0.91
C VAL A 59 8.60 -7.33 -1.18
N GLN A 60 9.85 -7.37 -0.77
CA GLN A 60 10.71 -8.54 -0.82
C GLN A 60 11.05 -8.96 0.61
N SER A 61 10.82 -10.23 0.93
CA SER A 61 11.35 -10.86 2.14
C SER A 61 12.87 -11.00 2.06
N ASN A 62 13.55 -10.83 3.18
CA ASN A 62 14.95 -11.19 3.30
C ASN A 62 15.09 -12.69 3.66
N LEU A 63 16.30 -13.13 4.03
CA LEU A 63 16.61 -14.55 4.28
C LEU A 63 16.13 -15.07 5.65
N ASN A 64 15.56 -14.20 6.49
CA ASN A 64 15.16 -14.56 7.85
C ASN A 64 13.66 -14.83 7.92
N ALA A 65 13.30 -15.97 8.51
CA ALA A 65 11.92 -16.26 8.88
C ALA A 65 11.45 -15.30 9.98
N GLY A 66 10.17 -14.95 9.96
CA GLY A 66 9.57 -14.04 10.91
C GLY A 66 8.28 -13.39 10.41
N ASP A 67 7.59 -12.72 11.33
CA ASP A 67 6.39 -11.96 11.00
C ASP A 67 6.74 -10.53 10.60
N VAL A 68 6.04 -10.05 9.59
CA VAL A 68 6.16 -8.70 9.05
C VAL A 68 4.82 -8.03 9.15
N LYS A 69 4.78 -6.82 9.70
CA LYS A 69 3.58 -5.99 9.75
C LYS A 69 3.63 -4.94 8.65
N VAL A 70 2.53 -4.84 7.92
CA VAL A 70 2.30 -3.83 6.89
C VAL A 70 1.16 -2.95 7.35
N MET A 71 1.44 -1.67 7.56
CA MET A 71 0.44 -0.66 7.88
C MET A 71 0.20 0.24 6.67
N VAL A 72 -1.06 0.49 6.37
CA VAL A 72 -1.48 1.42 5.30
C VAL A 72 -2.44 2.44 5.88
N SER A 73 -2.14 3.72 5.69
CA SER A 73 -2.95 4.84 6.16
C SER A 73 -3.16 5.87 5.05
N GLY A 74 -4.21 6.67 5.16
CA GLY A 74 -4.46 7.82 4.30
C GLY A 74 -5.40 8.81 4.98
N ASP A 75 -5.34 10.07 4.57
CA ASP A 75 -6.15 11.12 5.20
C ASP A 75 -7.65 10.84 5.05
N GLY A 76 -8.37 10.86 6.17
CA GLY A 76 -9.81 10.56 6.21
C GLY A 76 -10.17 9.08 6.01
N LEU A 77 -9.18 8.18 5.90
CA LEU A 77 -9.38 6.74 5.80
C LEU A 77 -9.05 6.05 7.12
N THR A 78 -9.73 4.93 7.39
CA THR A 78 -9.38 4.09 8.54
C THR A 78 -8.10 3.31 8.20
N PRO A 79 -7.03 3.40 9.02
CA PRO A 79 -5.80 2.65 8.77
C PRO A 79 -6.04 1.15 8.86
N ILE A 80 -5.29 0.39 8.07
CA ILE A 80 -5.30 -1.07 8.10
C ILE A 80 -3.91 -1.60 8.45
N GLU A 81 -3.88 -2.67 9.24
CA GLU A 81 -2.68 -3.46 9.52
C GLU A 81 -2.86 -4.86 8.95
N GLN A 82 -1.84 -5.38 8.28
CA GLN A 82 -1.78 -6.73 7.77
C GLN A 82 -0.46 -7.39 8.17
N THR A 83 -0.54 -8.57 8.76
CA THR A 83 0.64 -9.39 9.04
C THR A 83 0.90 -10.36 7.89
N ILE A 84 2.18 -10.51 7.53
CA ILE A 84 2.69 -11.48 6.55
C ILE A 84 3.75 -12.32 7.27
N THR A 85 3.58 -13.64 7.29
CA THR A 85 4.55 -14.56 7.89
C THR A 85 5.51 -15.08 6.82
N ILE A 86 6.81 -14.88 7.03
CA ILE A 86 7.90 -15.42 6.21
C ILE A 86 8.36 -16.73 6.87
N GLN A 87 8.37 -17.82 6.10
CA GLN A 87 8.80 -19.16 6.52
C GLN A 87 10.15 -19.54 5.92
#